data_AF-A0A819V711-F1
#
_entry.id   AF-A0A819V711-F1
#
_cell.length_a   1.000
_cell.length_b   1.000
_cell.length_c   1.000
_cell.angle_alpha   90.00
_cell.angle_beta   90.00
_cell.angle_gamma   90.00
#
_symmetry.space_group_name_H-M   'P 1'
#
loop_
_entity.id
_entity.type
_entity.pdbx_description
1 polymer ?
#
loop_
_entity_poly.entity_id
_entity_poly.type
_entity_poly.pdbx_seq_one_letter_code
_entity_poly.pdbx_strand_id
1 'polypeptide(L)'
;MGTTATKSSITTVQNPASKPKPSVQSVKVSYKEKQITDEDIERVIKEALIQQQCIELDLLSNKITHTGAAILAKALRNNTVRQLCYLCLDIGTLKRL
;
A
#
# COMPACT_ATOMS: atom_id res chain seq x y z
N MET A 1 -31.41 14.79 63.77
CA MET A 1 -30.40 13.71 63.87
C MET A 1 -30.61 12.85 62.63
N GLY A 2 -29.97 13.13 61.48
CA GLY A 2 -28.53 13.00 61.23
C GLY A 2 -28.17 11.52 61.36
N THR A 3 -27.89 10.72 60.34
CA THR A 3 -27.13 10.98 59.10
C THR A 3 -27.35 9.84 58.11
N THR A 4 -27.40 10.15 56.82
CA THR A 4 -27.31 9.23 55.68
C THR A 4 -25.85 9.18 55.18
N ALA A 5 -25.25 7.99 55.17
CA ALA A 5 -24.03 7.60 54.41
C ALA A 5 -23.93 6.07 54.58
N THR A 6 -23.69 5.23 53.57
CA THR A 6 -22.57 5.24 52.62
C THR A 6 -22.95 4.38 51.42
N LYS A 7 -22.96 4.95 50.21
CA LYS A 7 -22.80 4.18 48.96
C LYS A 7 -21.31 4.18 48.63
N SER A 8 -20.66 3.04 48.82
CA SER A 8 -19.27 2.86 48.40
C SER A 8 -19.18 2.65 46.89
N SER A 9 -18.27 3.41 46.32
CA SER A 9 -17.92 3.54 44.90
C SER A 9 -17.38 2.24 44.29
N ILE A 10 -17.80 1.95 43.06
CA ILE A 10 -16.90 1.36 42.05
C ILE A 10 -17.13 2.15 40.76
N THR A 11 -16.38 3.23 40.63
CA THR A 11 -16.21 3.92 39.34
C THR A 11 -15.33 3.00 38.50
N THR A 12 -15.93 2.29 37.55
CA THR A 12 -15.19 1.65 36.47
C THR A 12 -14.42 2.75 35.76
N VAL A 13 -13.11 2.81 36.00
CA VAL A 13 -12.15 3.53 35.17
C VAL A 13 -12.27 2.96 33.76
N GLN A 14 -13.09 3.61 32.93
CA GLN A 14 -13.04 3.43 31.50
C GLN A 14 -11.65 3.91 31.07
N ASN A 15 -10.76 2.95 30.84
CA ASN A 15 -9.49 3.18 30.19
C ASN A 15 -9.78 3.85 28.83
N PRO A 16 -9.39 5.11 28.60
CA PRO A 16 -9.71 5.78 27.35
C PRO A 16 -8.86 5.17 26.25
N ALA A 17 -9.53 4.47 25.34
CA ALA A 17 -9.05 4.14 24.02
C ALA A 17 -7.61 3.59 23.98
N SER A 18 -7.50 2.26 24.09
CA SER A 18 -6.57 1.55 23.22
C SER A 18 -6.91 1.97 21.79
N LYS A 19 -6.27 3.04 21.28
CA LYS A 19 -6.32 3.39 19.87
C LYS A 19 -6.00 2.08 19.14
N PRO A 20 -6.82 1.63 18.17
CA PRO A 20 -6.35 0.57 17.31
C PRO A 20 -5.03 1.09 16.74
N LYS A 21 -3.92 0.41 17.10
CA LYS A 21 -2.70 0.48 16.32
C LYS A 21 -3.17 0.36 14.88
N PRO A 22 -2.86 1.30 13.97
CA PRO A 22 -3.20 1.10 12.57
C PRO A 22 -2.49 -0.20 12.19
N SER A 23 -3.25 -1.28 12.15
CA SER A 23 -2.87 -2.51 11.52
C SER A 23 -2.81 -2.12 10.06
N VAL A 24 -1.69 -1.52 9.65
CA VAL A 24 -1.41 -1.25 8.25
C VAL A 24 -1.38 -2.63 7.63
N GLN A 25 -2.53 -3.08 7.12
CA GLN A 25 -2.59 -4.27 6.30
C GLN A 25 -1.74 -3.93 5.09
N SER A 26 -0.54 -4.50 5.05
CA SER A 26 0.38 -4.35 3.95
C SER A 26 -0.25 -5.01 2.72
N VAL A 27 -0.87 -4.18 1.88
CA VAL A 27 -1.45 -4.66 0.62
C VAL A 27 -0.31 -4.95 -0.35
N LYS A 28 -0.06 -6.23 -0.58
CA LYS A 28 0.90 -6.73 -1.56
C LYS A 28 0.16 -7.14 -2.82
N VAL A 29 0.63 -6.67 -3.97
CA VAL A 29 0.07 -7.02 -5.28
C VAL A 29 1.16 -7.58 -6.18
N SER A 30 0.93 -8.77 -6.74
CA SER A 30 1.85 -9.40 -7.69
C SER A 30 1.22 -9.51 -9.09
N TYR A 31 1.96 -9.01 -10.06
CA TYR A 31 1.75 -9.17 -11.50
C TYR A 31 2.87 -9.97 -12.16
N LYS A 32 3.65 -10.73 -11.38
CA LYS A 32 4.74 -11.54 -11.90
C LYS A 32 4.27 -12.48 -13.02
N GLU A 33 5.04 -12.54 -14.11
CA GLU A 33 4.80 -13.42 -15.27
C GLU A 33 3.46 -13.21 -16.00
N LYS A 34 2.79 -12.05 -15.83
CA LYS A 34 1.49 -11.75 -16.44
C LYS A 34 1.56 -11.09 -17.82
N GLN A 35 2.72 -11.12 -18.47
CA GLN A 35 2.95 -10.48 -19.78
C GLN A 35 2.64 -8.97 -19.79
N ILE A 36 2.78 -8.30 -18.64
CA ILE A 36 2.60 -6.84 -18.54
C ILE A 36 3.61 -6.14 -19.44
N THR A 37 3.11 -5.23 -20.27
CA THR A 37 3.91 -4.40 -21.17
C THR A 37 3.98 -2.95 -20.69
N ASP A 38 4.75 -2.12 -21.38
CA ASP A 38 4.82 -0.68 -21.09
C ASP A 38 3.44 0.01 -21.16
N GLU A 39 2.56 -0.47 -22.07
CA GLU A 39 1.21 0.06 -22.26
C GLU A 39 0.28 -0.24 -21.07
N ASP A 40 0.56 -1.32 -20.34
CA ASP A 40 -0.24 -1.75 -19.20
C ASP A 40 0.13 -1.01 -17.90
N ILE A 41 1.26 -0.31 -17.86
CA ILE A 41 1.80 0.32 -16.64
C ILE A 41 0.83 1.34 -16.05
N GLU A 42 0.17 2.14 -16.89
CA GLU A 42 -0.82 3.12 -16.41
C GLU A 42 -2.00 2.44 -15.69
N ARG A 43 -2.45 1.30 -16.22
CA ARG A 43 -3.49 0.48 -15.58
C ARG A 43 -2.98 -0.10 -14.26
N VAL A 44 -1.76 -0.65 -14.23
CA VAL A 44 -1.15 -1.17 -13.01
C VAL A 44 -1.05 -0.10 -11.92
N ILE A 45 -0.64 1.12 -12.27
CA ILE A 45 -0.59 2.25 -11.33
C ILE A 45 -2.00 2.53 -10.79
N LYS A 46 -3.00 2.63 -11.67
CA LYS A 46 -4.38 2.93 -11.26
C LYS A 46 -4.95 1.86 -10.35
N GLU A 47 -4.83 0.59 -10.72
CA GLU A 47 -5.44 -0.52 -9.99
C GLU A 47 -4.67 -0.85 -8.71
N ALA A 48 -3.36 -1.05 -8.81
CA ALA A 48 -2.56 -1.48 -7.66
C ALA A 48 -2.26 -0.31 -6.72
N LEU A 49 -1.74 0.80 -7.26
CA LEU A 49 -1.16 1.85 -6.43
C LEU A 49 -2.20 2.87 -5.95
N ILE A 50 -3.21 3.17 -6.77
CA ILE A 50 -4.26 4.15 -6.43
C ILE A 50 -5.45 3.47 -5.76
N GLN A 51 -6.07 2.48 -6.41
CA GLN A 51 -7.30 1.86 -5.91
C GLN A 51 -7.03 0.92 -4.73
N GLN A 52 -6.06 0.02 -4.86
CA GLN A 52 -5.75 -0.94 -3.80
C GLN A 52 -4.81 -0.38 -2.73
N GLN A 53 -4.25 0.83 -2.94
CA GLN A 53 -3.25 1.43 -2.05
C GLN A 53 -2.10 0.46 -1.72
N CYS A 54 -1.66 -0.29 -2.74
CA CYS A 54 -0.61 -1.28 -2.63
C CYS A 54 0.70 -0.66 -2.11
N ILE A 55 1.33 -1.36 -1.16
CA ILE A 55 2.60 -0.96 -0.58
C ILE A 55 3.77 -1.83 -1.05
N GLU A 56 3.48 -3.00 -1.65
CA GLU A 56 4.48 -3.91 -2.23
C GLU A 56 4.03 -4.38 -3.61
N LEU A 57 4.68 -3.89 -4.67
CA LEU A 57 4.35 -4.22 -6.06
C LEU A 57 5.43 -5.11 -6.68
N ASP A 58 5.03 -6.30 -7.14
CA ASP A 58 5.91 -7.24 -7.85
C ASP A 58 5.52 -7.34 -9.34
N LEU A 59 6.44 -6.91 -10.20
CA LEU A 59 6.34 -6.88 -11.65
C LEU A 59 7.44 -7.70 -12.33
N LEU A 60 8.11 -8.62 -11.61
CA LEU A 60 9.17 -9.47 -12.17
C LEU A 60 8.70 -10.31 -13.36
N SER A 61 9.65 -10.71 -14.21
CA SER A 61 9.40 -11.58 -15.38
C SER A 61 8.27 -11.08 -16.30
N ASN A 62 8.15 -9.77 -16.49
CA ASN A 62 7.25 -9.13 -17.44
C ASN A 62 8.00 -8.51 -18.61
N LYS A 63 7.26 -7.95 -19.58
CA LYS A 63 7.81 -7.31 -20.79
C LYS A 63 7.88 -5.80 -20.63
N ILE A 64 8.32 -5.36 -19.45
CA ILE A 64 8.45 -3.93 -19.12
C ILE A 64 9.85 -3.49 -19.55
N THR A 65 9.91 -2.44 -20.36
CA THR A 65 11.16 -1.84 -20.81
C THR A 65 11.49 -0.61 -19.96
N HIS A 66 12.58 0.08 -20.32
CA HIS A 66 12.95 1.35 -19.70
C HIS A 66 11.84 2.41 -19.86
N THR A 67 11.03 2.33 -20.91
CA THR A 67 9.88 3.23 -21.13
C THR A 67 8.81 3.02 -20.06
N GLY A 68 8.36 1.79 -19.84
CA GLY A 68 7.37 1.49 -18.79
C GLY A 68 7.89 1.79 -17.39
N ALA A 69 9.17 1.48 -17.13
CA ALA A 69 9.81 1.85 -15.87
C ALA A 69 9.84 3.38 -15.64
N ALA A 70 10.09 4.18 -16.68
CA ALA A 70 10.06 5.63 -16.60
C ALA A 70 8.65 6.18 -16.33
N ILE A 71 7.61 5.58 -16.91
CA ILE A 71 6.20 5.92 -16.63
C ILE A 71 5.89 5.66 -15.16
N LEU A 72 6.28 4.48 -14.65
CA LEU A 72 6.11 4.12 -13.24
C LEU A 72 6.83 5.11 -12.31
N ALA A 73 8.09 5.43 -12.60
CA ALA A 73 8.86 6.40 -11.81
C ALA A 73 8.23 7.79 -11.80
N LYS A 74 7.68 8.25 -12.93
CA LYS A 74 6.97 9.54 -13.03
C LYS A 74 5.71 9.54 -12.15
N ALA A 75 4.95 8.45 -12.13
CA ALA A 75 3.76 8.32 -11.29
C ALA A 75 4.09 8.32 -9.79
N LEU A 76 5.19 7.65 -9.40
CA LEU A 76 5.68 7.69 -8.02
C LEU A 76 6.14 9.10 -7.62
N ARG A 77 6.87 9.80 -8.51
CA ARG A 77 7.34 11.17 -8.26
C ARG A 77 6.20 12.17 -8.10
N ASN A 78 5.11 12.01 -8.84
CA ASN A 78 3.96 12.91 -8.79
C ASN A 78 3.09 12.72 -7.54
N ASN A 79 3.56 12.00 -6.51
CA ASN A 79 2.86 11.71 -5.26
C ASN A 79 1.47 11.06 -5.46
N THR A 80 1.22 10.48 -6.64
CA THR A 80 -0.03 9.76 -6.91
C THR A 80 -0.09 8.47 -6.08
N VAL A 81 1.07 7.99 -5.64
CA VAL A 81 1.25 6.77 -4.87
C VAL A 81 1.87 7.15 -3.52
N ARG A 82 1.06 7.17 -2.47
CA ARG A 82 1.46 7.72 -1.16
C ARG A 82 2.26 6.75 -0.28
N GLN A 83 2.27 5.46 -0.59
CA GLN A 83 2.71 4.42 0.37
C GLN A 83 3.47 3.23 -0.24
N LEU A 84 3.99 3.33 -1.48
CA LEU A 84 4.77 2.22 -2.04
C LEU A 84 6.12 2.09 -1.32
N CYS A 85 6.30 0.99 -0.59
CA CYS A 85 7.50 0.69 0.19
C CYS A 85 8.45 -0.25 -0.55
N TYR A 86 7.91 -1.15 -1.38
CA TYR A 86 8.70 -2.13 -2.13
C TYR A 86 8.22 -2.22 -3.58
N LEU A 87 9.18 -2.21 -4.50
CA LEU A 87 8.95 -2.38 -5.93
C LEU A 87 9.97 -3.37 -6.50
N CYS A 88 9.48 -4.42 -7.14
CA CYS A 88 10.30 -5.37 -7.88
C CYS A 88 9.93 -5.29 -9.36
N LEU A 89 10.91 -5.01 -10.23
CA LEU A 89 10.72 -5.04 -11.67
C LEU A 89 11.99 -5.55 -12.36
N ASP A 90 11.80 -6.29 -13.45
CA ASP A 90 12.87 -6.60 -14.39
C ASP A 90 12.71 -5.67 -15.58
N ILE A 91 13.72 -4.83 -15.84
CA ILE A 91 13.76 -4.03 -17.07
C ILE A 91 14.36 -4.92 -18.13
N GLY A 92 13.52 -5.40 -19.06
CA GLY A 92 13.99 -6.12 -20.22
C GLY A 92 14.90 -5.20 -21.04
N THR A 93 16.21 -5.43 -21.00
CA THR A 93 17.12 -4.89 -22.02
C THR A 93 16.63 -5.45 -23.35
N LEU A 94 16.12 -4.57 -24.22
CA LEU A 94 15.85 -4.87 -25.62
C LEU A 94 17.04 -5.67 -26.15
N LYS A 95 16.85 -6.98 -26.36
CA LYS A 95 17.76 -7.72 -27.21
C LYS A 95 17.59 -7.08 -28.59
N ARG A 96 18.59 -6.30 -28.99
CA ARG A 96 18.84 -5.97 -30.39
C ARG A 96 18.81 -7.31 -31.15
N LEU A 97 17.71 -7.56 -31.85
CA LEU A 97 17.63 -8.53 -32.93
C LEU A 97 17.91 -7.79 -34.23
#